data_AF-A0A974BN29-F1
#
_entry.id   AF-A0A974BN29-F1
#
_cell.length_a   1.000
_cell.length_b   1.000
_cell.length_c   1.000
_cell.angle_alpha   90.00
_cell.angle_beta   90.00
_cell.angle_gamma   90.00
#
_symmetry.space_group_name_H-M   'P 1'
#
loop_
_entity.id
_entity.type
_entity.pdbx_description
1 polymer ?
#
loop_
_entity_poly.entity_id
_entity_poly.type
_entity_poly.pdbx_seq_one_letter_code
_entity_poly.pdbx_strand_id
1 'polypeptide(L)' 'MNHHRHKINYKSCDTPVGQHFCSQNHSLQDMKVLMLKGNFKTERERKIYEFKCMELFNTLRQGLNLGSGFLYNYVT' A
#
# COMPACT_ATOMS: atom_id res chain seq x y z
N MET A 1 -6.99 4.62 -9.07
CA MET A 1 -6.97 4.85 -7.60
C MET A 1 -8.26 4.34 -6.93
N ASN A 2 -8.89 3.25 -7.44
CA ASN A 2 -10.33 3.06 -7.20
C ASN A 2 -10.74 1.70 -6.58
N HIS A 3 -9.81 0.78 -6.31
CA HIS A 3 -10.18 -0.56 -5.82
C HIS A 3 -10.18 -0.69 -4.29
N HIS A 4 -9.34 0.07 -3.57
CA HIS A 4 -9.28 -0.04 -2.11
C HIS A 4 -10.57 0.46 -1.44
N ARG A 5 -11.10 1.62 -1.87
CA ARG A 5 -12.35 2.17 -1.32
C ARG A 5 -13.52 1.20 -1.48
N HIS A 6 -13.66 0.62 -2.66
CA HIS A 6 -14.70 -0.37 -2.95
C HIS A 6 -14.52 -1.63 -2.09
N LYS A 7 -13.30 -2.18 -2.02
CA LYS A 7 -13.00 -3.35 -1.18
C LYS A 7 -13.36 -3.12 0.29
N ILE A 8 -13.04 -1.96 0.84
CA ILE A 8 -13.38 -1.61 2.23
C ILE A 8 -14.90 -1.50 2.41
N ASN A 9 -15.60 -0.79 1.52
CA ASN A 9 -17.06 -0.62 1.60
C ASN A 9 -17.84 -1.93 1.51
N TYR A 10 -17.40 -2.84 0.65
CA TYR A 10 -18.03 -4.15 0.46
C TYR A 10 -17.44 -5.24 1.37
N LYS A 11 -16.60 -4.86 2.34
CA LYS A 11 -15.94 -5.76 3.28
C LYS A 11 -15.25 -6.96 2.60
N SER A 12 -14.59 -6.73 1.47
CA SER A 12 -13.81 -7.75 0.77
C SER A 12 -12.52 -8.05 1.53
N CYS A 13 -12.32 -9.29 1.97
CA CYS A 13 -11.13 -9.74 2.72
C CYS A 13 -10.02 -10.33 1.82
N ASP A 14 -10.07 -10.13 0.51
CA ASP A 14 -9.16 -10.72 -0.48
C ASP A 14 -7.78 -10.03 -0.57
N THR A 15 -7.57 -8.96 0.18
CA THR A 15 -6.30 -8.21 0.23
C THR A 15 -6.00 -7.82 1.68
N PRO A 16 -4.73 -7.52 2.05
CA PRO A 16 -4.41 -7.11 3.42
C PRO A 16 -5.15 -5.86 3.86
N VAL A 17 -5.33 -4.90 2.94
CA VAL A 17 -6.17 -3.71 3.18
C VAL A 17 -7.58 -4.13 3.53
N GLY A 18 -8.19 -5.01 2.72
CA GLY A 18 -9.50 -5.56 3.00
C GLY A 18 -9.61 -6.23 4.39
N GLN A 19 -8.69 -7.15 4.70
CA GLN A 19 -8.67 -7.85 5.99
C GLN A 19 -8.56 -6.91 7.19
N HIS A 20 -7.72 -5.87 7.10
CA HIS A 20 -7.54 -4.88 8.15
C HIS A 20 -8.85 -4.15 8.48
N PHE A 21 -9.53 -3.61 7.46
CA PHE A 21 -10.78 -2.87 7.67
C PHE A 21 -11.97 -3.78 7.98
N CYS A 22 -11.98 -5.04 7.53
CA CYS A 22 -13.06 -5.97 7.87
C CYS A 22 -13.02 -6.45 9.32
N SER A 23 -11.83 -6.56 9.93
CA SER A 23 -11.65 -7.21 11.24
C SER A 23 -11.52 -6.26 12.43
N GLN A 24 -11.04 -5.03 12.22
CA GLN A 24 -10.63 -4.13 13.31
C GLN A 24 -11.70 -3.11 13.74
N ASN A 25 -12.95 -3.24 13.27
CA ASN A 25 -13.97 -2.17 13.35
C ASN A 25 -13.55 -0.83 12.74
N HIS A 26 -12.44 -0.79 11.99
CA HIS A 26 -12.02 0.37 11.24
C HIS A 26 -12.88 0.53 9.98
N SER A 27 -13.21 1.78 9.65
CA SER A 27 -14.00 2.15 8.48
C SER A 27 -13.17 3.03 7.54
N LEU A 28 -13.75 3.41 6.39
CA LEU A 28 -13.14 4.42 5.54
C LEU A 28 -12.88 5.77 6.23
N GLN A 29 -13.60 6.08 7.32
CA GLN A 29 -13.40 7.33 8.05
C GLN A 29 -12.05 7.35 8.78
N ASP A 30 -11.52 6.19 9.12
CA ASP A 30 -10.21 6.03 9.76
C ASP A 30 -9.05 6.09 8.74
N MET A 31 -9.38 6.01 7.45
CA MET A 31 -8.40 6.06 6.37
C MET A 31 -7.94 7.50 6.11
N LYS A 32 -6.66 7.77 6.37
CA LYS A 32 -6.00 9.02 5.98
C LYS A 32 -5.09 8.77 4.78
N VAL A 33 -5.13 9.66 3.79
CA VAL A 33 -4.29 9.60 2.60
C VAL A 33 -3.38 10.81 2.56
N LEU A 34 -2.07 10.57 2.43
CA LEU A 34 -1.05 11.60 2.27
C LEU A 34 -0.24 11.33 1.00
N MET A 35 0.02 12.36 0.20
CA MET A 35 0.95 12.25 -0.91
C MET A 35 2.39 12.41 -0.41
N LEU A 36 3.17 11.33 -0.48
CA LEU A 36 4.58 11.34 -0.09
C LEU A 36 5.48 11.96 -1.17
N LYS A 37 5.20 11.66 -2.45
CA LYS A 37 5.90 12.21 -3.61
C LYS A 37 5.05 12.06 -4.87
N GLY A 38 4.99 13.13 -5.66
CA GLY A 38 4.41 13.14 -7.00
C GLY A 38 5.43 13.49 -8.09
N ASN A 39 4.96 13.72 -9.31
CA ASN A 39 5.74 14.25 -10.44
C ASN A 39 7.02 13.42 -10.75
N PHE A 40 6.89 12.10 -10.79
CA PHE A 40 7.97 11.23 -11.28
C PHE A 40 8.07 11.36 -12.80
N LYS A 41 9.29 11.39 -13.33
CA LYS A 41 9.52 11.47 -14.78
C LYS A 41 9.41 10.10 -15.43
N THR A 42 9.72 9.04 -14.68
CA THR A 42 9.68 7.66 -15.17
C THR A 42 9.01 6.71 -14.19
N GLU A 43 8.51 5.59 -14.71
CA GLU A 43 7.97 4.51 -13.88
C GLU A 43 9.06 3.89 -12.98
N ARG A 44 10.31 3.83 -13.47
CA ARG A 44 11.45 3.33 -12.69
C ARG A 44 11.72 4.19 -11.45
N GLU A 45 11.72 5.52 -11.60
CA GLU A 45 11.86 6.44 -10.46
C GLU A 45 10.74 6.25 -9.44
N ARG A 46 9.49 6.12 -9.92
CA ARG A 46 8.32 5.86 -9.07
C ARG A 46 8.50 4.56 -8.29
N LYS A 47 8.90 3.46 -8.95
CA LYS A 47 9.12 2.14 -8.33
C LYS A 47 10.24 2.18 -7.29
N ILE A 48 11.36 2.83 -7.59
CA ILE A 48 12.48 2.98 -6.64
C ILE A 48 12.03 3.76 -5.41
N TYR A 49 11.28 4.85 -5.60
CA TYR A 49 10.76 5.63 -4.48
C TYR A 49 9.74 4.84 -3.65
N GLU A 50 8.85 4.09 -4.31
CA GLU A 50 7.91 3.17 -3.65
C GLU A 50 8.63 2.13 -2.79
N PHE A 51 9.70 1.51 -3.31
CA PHE A 51 10.54 0.58 -2.55
C PHE A 51 11.18 1.23 -1.33
N LYS A 52 11.79 2.41 -1.49
CA LYS A 52 12.37 3.17 -0.37
C LYS A 52 11.32 3.51 0.70
N CYS A 53 10.10 3.86 0.31
CA CYS A 53 9.02 4.08 1.27
C CYS A 53 8.63 2.79 2.00
N MET A 54 8.61 1.64 1.31
CA MET A 54 8.29 0.37 1.94
C MET A 54 9.29 0.01 3.04
N GLU A 55 10.58 0.26 2.81
CA GLU A 55 11.65 0.10 3.79
C GLU A 55 11.54 1.14 4.93
N LEU A 56 11.44 2.42 4.58
CA LEU A 56 11.40 3.53 5.54
C LEU A 56 10.27 3.38 6.56
N PHE A 57 9.08 2.98 6.10
CA PHE A 57 7.91 2.80 6.95
C PHE A 57 7.71 1.34 7.40
N ASN A 58 8.66 0.44 7.10
CA ASN A 58 8.61 -0.98 7.45
C ASN A 58 7.27 -1.67 7.09
N THR A 59 6.70 -1.29 5.95
CA THR A 59 5.32 -1.66 5.60
C THR A 59 5.15 -3.14 5.22
N LEU A 60 6.25 -3.85 4.97
CA LEU A 60 6.23 -5.29 4.69
C LEU A 60 6.02 -6.12 5.96
N ARG A 61 6.45 -5.60 7.13
CA ARG A 61 6.34 -6.29 8.42
C ARG A 61 5.23 -5.72 9.29
N GLN A 62 5.00 -4.41 9.21
CA GLN A 62 4.07 -3.67 10.08
C GLN A 62 2.98 -2.92 9.30
N GLY A 63 2.95 -3.05 7.97
CA GLY A 63 1.96 -2.41 7.12
C GLY A 63 1.09 -3.41 6.36
N LEU A 64 0.42 -2.90 5.33
CA LEU A 64 -0.56 -3.65 4.53
C LEU A 64 -0.01 -4.02 3.13
N ASN A 65 1.29 -3.86 2.90
CA ASN A 65 1.93 -4.22 1.63
C ASN A 65 2.22 -5.73 1.59
N LEU A 66 1.82 -6.40 0.52
CA LEU A 66 2.01 -7.85 0.32
C LEU A 66 3.46 -8.24 0.01
N GLY A 67 4.26 -7.31 -0.49
CA GLY A 67 5.63 -7.58 -0.95
C GLY A 67 6.26 -6.30 -1.51
N SER A 68 7.55 -6.38 -1.86
CA SER A 68 8.33 -5.25 -2.35
C SER A 68 8.13 -4.93 -3.85
N GLY A 69 7.14 -5.57 -4.48
CA GLY A 69 6.84 -5.43 -5.91
C GLY A 69 7.94 -6.03 -6.80
N PHE A 70 8.06 -5.50 -8.03
CA PHE A 70 9.01 -6.00 -9.04
C PHE A 70 10.49 -5.80 -8.68
N LEU A 71 10.78 -4.95 -7.68
CA LEU A 71 12.16 -4.68 -7.24
C LEU A 71 12.73 -5.75 -6.31
N TYR A 72 11.93 -6.73 -5.86
CA TYR A 72 12.44 -7.89 -5.10
C TYR A 72 13.60 -8.59 -5.82
N ASN A 73 13.55 -8.68 -7.15
CA ASN A 73 14.54 -9.39 -7.96
C ASN A 73 15.86 -8.61 -8.18
N TYR A 74 15.96 -7.37 -7.69
CA TYR A 74 17.14 -6.50 -7.87
C TYR A 74 17.86 -6.20 -6.55
N VAL A 75 17.37 -6.74 -5.44
CA VAL A 75 17.99 -6.60 -4.12
C VAL A 75 18.58 -7.97 -3.76
N THR A 76 19.89 -8.10 -3.98
CA THR A 76 20.72 -9.21 -3.48
C THR A 76 21.78 -8.64 -2.55
#